data_AF-A0A5B7F0P4-F1
#
_entry.id   AF-A0A5B7F0P4-F1
#
_cell.length_a   1.000
_cell.length_b   1.000
_cell.length_c   1.000
_cell.angle_alpha   90.00
_cell.angle_beta   90.00
_cell.angle_gamma   90.00
#
_symmetry.space_group_name_H-M   'P 1'
#
loop_
_entity.id
_entity.type
_entity.pdbx_description
1 polymer ?
#
loop_
_entity_poly.entity_id
_entity_poly.type
_entity_poly.pdbx_seq_one_letter_code
_entity_poly.pdbx_strand_id
1 'polypeptide(L)'
;MPGDGFIEAIKYLGNSLQTLQLSCNKVQQEVIVVLGECCPSLTTLHLSTAALEGDKLLANPGQLFSGLTVLHLQVWKESVLSSEHIAIL
;
A
#
# COMPACT_ATOMS: atom_id res chain seq x y z
N MET A 1 6.11 2.60 6.36
CA MET A 1 4.80 2.20 6.90
C MET A 1 3.94 3.43 7.06
N PRO A 2 2.69 3.43 6.58
CA PRO A 2 1.74 4.49 6.87
C PRO A 2 1.54 4.60 8.39
N GLY A 3 1.53 5.83 8.92
CA GLY A 3 1.36 6.09 10.35
C GLY A 3 -0.11 6.25 10.76
N ASP A 4 -0.35 6.48 12.05
CA ASP A 4 -1.71 6.57 12.63
C ASP A 4 -2.58 7.64 11.96
N GLY A 5 -2.02 8.80 11.59
CA GLY A 5 -2.75 9.85 10.88
C GLY A 5 -3.25 9.41 9.50
N PHE A 6 -2.55 8.50 8.81
CA PHE A 6 -3.05 7.90 7.57
C PHE A 6 -4.26 7.00 7.85
N ILE A 7 -4.19 6.18 8.89
CA ILE A 7 -5.30 5.30 9.29
C ILE A 7 -6.54 6.12 9.66
N GLU A 8 -6.37 7.21 10.41
CA GLU A 8 -7.47 8.13 10.72
C GLU A 8 -8.06 8.77 9.46
N ALA A 9 -7.22 9.21 8.53
CA ALA A 9 -7.67 9.77 7.26
C ALA A 9 -8.48 8.75 6.44
N ILE A 10 -8.03 7.50 6.37
CA ILE A 10 -8.76 6.41 5.70
C ILE A 10 -10.11 6.14 6.36
N LYS A 11 -10.17 6.11 7.70
CA LYS A 11 -11.45 5.94 8.42
C LYS A 11 -12.44 7.07 8.14
N TYR A 12 -11.95 8.29 7.92
CA TYR A 12 -12.80 9.45 7.66
C TYR A 12 -13.21 9.59 6.19
N LEU A 13 -12.28 9.37 5.25
CA LEU A 13 -12.46 9.63 3.82
C LEU A 13 -12.80 8.37 3.00
N GLY A 14 -12.54 7.19 3.54
CA GLY A 14 -12.52 5.95 2.78
C GLY A 14 -13.83 5.60 2.08
N ASN A 15 -14.98 5.93 2.67
CA ASN A 15 -16.30 5.59 2.13
C ASN A 15 -16.55 6.15 0.71
N SER A 16 -15.95 7.29 0.36
CA SER A 16 -16.07 7.91 -0.97
C SER A 16 -14.85 7.72 -1.86
N LEU A 17 -13.80 7.05 -1.36
CA LEU A 17 -12.55 6.90 -2.07
C LEU A 17 -12.68 5.84 -3.17
N GLN A 18 -12.54 6.25 -4.43
CA GLN A 18 -12.57 5.35 -5.59
C GLN A 18 -11.17 4.94 -6.07
N THR A 19 -10.19 5.80 -5.84
CA THR A 19 -8.80 5.57 -6.24
C THR A 19 -7.87 5.92 -5.09
N LEU A 20 -6.96 4.99 -4.77
CA LEU A 20 -5.91 5.21 -3.79
C LEU A 20 -4.56 4.91 -4.44
N GLN A 21 -3.65 5.86 -4.30
CA GLN A 21 -2.24 5.65 -4.59
C GLN A 21 -1.46 5.74 -3.29
N LEU A 22 -0.77 4.66 -2.93
CA LEU A 22 0.03 4.56 -1.73
C LEU A 22 1.47 4.20 -2.11
N SER A 23 2.40 5.08 -1.78
CA SER A 23 3.84 4.87 -1.95
C SER A 23 4.52 4.98 -0.59
N CYS A 24 5.11 3.91 -0.09
CA CYS A 24 5.85 3.93 1.17
C CYS A 24 6.83 2.77 1.26
N ASN A 25 7.88 2.85 2.08
CA ASN A 25 8.93 1.82 2.10
C ASN A 25 8.44 0.45 2.55
N LYS A 26 7.40 0.40 3.38
CA LYS A 26 6.92 -0.84 3.98
C LYS A 26 5.43 -0.76 4.20
N VAL A 27 4.70 -1.79 3.82
CA VAL A 27 3.26 -1.93 4.03
C VAL A 27 3.02 -3.22 4.81
N GLN A 28 2.31 -3.12 5.92
CA GLN A 28 1.91 -4.26 6.74
C GLN A 28 0.49 -4.70 6.37
N GLN A 29 0.18 -5.95 6.65
CA GLN A 29 -1.10 -6.57 6.34
C GLN A 29 -2.28 -5.84 7.00
N GLU A 30 -2.11 -5.32 8.22
CA GLU A 30 -3.13 -4.59 8.97
C GLU A 30 -3.59 -3.33 8.22
N VAL A 31 -2.67 -2.65 7.54
CA VAL A 31 -3.01 -1.48 6.71
C VAL A 31 -3.90 -1.88 5.55
N ILE A 32 -3.60 -3.01 4.90
CA ILE A 32 -4.40 -3.53 3.79
C ILE A 32 -5.80 -3.92 4.26
N VAL A 33 -5.93 -4.52 5.45
CA VAL A 33 -7.23 -4.85 6.06
C VAL A 33 -8.04 -3.57 6.31
N VAL A 34 -7.45 -2.56 6.94
CA VAL A 34 -8.13 -1.28 7.19
C VAL A 34 -8.60 -0.63 5.89
N LEU A 35 -7.80 -0.69 4.81
CA LEU A 35 -8.21 -0.19 3.50
C LEU A 35 -9.42 -0.96 2.95
N GLY A 36 -9.45 -2.29 3.08
CA GLY A 36 -10.60 -3.10 2.65
C GLY A 36 -11.88 -2.76 3.42
N GLU A 37 -11.77 -2.60 4.74
CA GLU A 37 -12.90 -2.30 5.61
C GLU A 37 -13.44 -0.87 5.46
N CYS A 38 -12.53 0.11 5.32
CA CYS A 38 -12.89 1.53 5.32
C CYS A 38 -13.15 2.10 3.91
N CYS A 39 -12.73 1.41 2.85
CA CYS A 39 -12.87 1.91 1.48
C CYS A 39 -13.75 0.98 0.61
N PRO A 40 -15.05 0.82 0.92
CA PRO A 40 -15.95 -0.07 0.18
C PRO A 40 -16.16 0.33 -1.28
N SER A 41 -15.93 1.61 -1.62
CA SER A 41 -16.08 2.16 -2.97
C SER A 41 -14.78 2.11 -3.79
N LEU A 42 -13.70 1.54 -3.23
CA LEU A 42 -12.39 1.55 -3.88
C LEU A 42 -12.38 0.62 -5.09
N THR A 43 -12.17 1.19 -6.27
CA THR A 43 -12.08 0.43 -7.53
C THR A 43 -10.65 0.29 -8.01
N THR A 44 -9.77 1.23 -7.63
CA THR A 44 -8.39 1.28 -8.08
C THR A 44 -7.43 1.47 -6.91
N LEU A 45 -6.48 0.54 -6.76
CA LEU A 45 -5.40 0.61 -5.78
C LEU A 45 -4.05 0.51 -6.49
N HIS A 46 -3.26 1.59 -6.40
CA HIS A 46 -1.85 1.59 -6.79
C HIS A 46 -1.00 1.52 -5.52
N LEU A 47 -0.25 0.43 -5.34
CA LEU A 47 0.64 0.22 -4.22
C LEU A 47 2.08 0.13 -4.70
N SER A 48 2.92 1.08 -4.27
CA SER A 48 4.36 1.05 -4.47
C SER A 48 5.07 0.91 -3.12
N THR A 49 5.85 -0.15 -2.93
CA THR A 49 6.52 -0.41 -1.66
C THR A 49 7.85 -1.13 -1.79
N ALA A 50 8.77 -0.94 -0.84
CA ALA A 50 10.01 -1.71 -0.80
C ALA A 50 9.81 -3.09 -0.16
N ALA A 51 8.84 -3.18 0.76
CA ALA A 51 8.50 -4.41 1.45
C ALA A 51 6.98 -4.50 1.67
N LEU A 52 6.46 -5.70 1.46
CA LEU A 52 5.09 -6.06 1.79
C LEU A 52 5.14 -7.24 2.76
N GLU A 53 4.70 -7.03 3.99
CA GLU A 53 4.61 -8.10 4.98
C GLU A 53 3.19 -8.66 5.02
N GLY A 54 3.04 -9.98 4.89
CA GLY A 54 1.73 -10.64 4.93
C GLY A 54 0.93 -10.51 3.62
N ASP A 55 1.58 -10.77 2.48
CA ASP A 55 1.04 -10.70 1.12
C ASP A 55 -0.13 -11.65 0.80
N LYS A 56 -0.44 -12.61 1.69
CA LYS A 56 -1.52 -13.59 1.50
C LYS A 56 -2.87 -12.95 1.17
N LEU A 57 -3.18 -11.77 1.72
CA LEU A 57 -4.44 -11.07 1.43
C LEU A 57 -4.41 -10.34 0.08
N LEU A 58 -3.24 -9.91 -0.40
CA LEU A 58 -3.09 -9.36 -1.74
C LEU A 58 -3.02 -10.44 -2.83
N ALA A 59 -2.80 -11.71 -2.45
CA ALA A 59 -2.98 -12.85 -3.35
C ALA A 59 -4.47 -13.09 -3.71
N ASN A 60 -5.41 -12.64 -2.86
CA ASN A 60 -6.84 -12.67 -3.14
C ASN A 60 -7.52 -11.37 -2.67
N PRO A 61 -7.29 -10.24 -3.36
CA PRO A 61 -7.75 -8.93 -2.92
C PRO A 61 -9.28 -8.82 -2.90
N GLY A 62 -10.00 -9.66 -3.65
CA GLY A 62 -11.47 -9.68 -3.67
C GLY A 62 -12.10 -10.08 -2.33
N GLN A 63 -11.36 -10.69 -1.41
CA GLN A 63 -11.83 -10.95 -0.04
C GLN A 63 -11.89 -9.68 0.82
N LEU A 64 -11.10 -8.66 0.50
CA LEU A 64 -11.03 -7.41 1.23
C LEU A 64 -11.74 -6.27 0.50
N PHE A 65 -11.58 -6.22 -0.82
CA PHE A 65 -12.09 -5.15 -1.65
C PHE A 65 -13.12 -5.70 -2.62
N SER A 66 -14.40 -5.61 -2.24
CA SER A 66 -15.51 -6.12 -3.05
C SER A 66 -15.68 -5.38 -4.37
N GLY A 67 -15.24 -4.11 -4.45
CA GLY A 67 -15.33 -3.26 -5.64
C GLY A 67 -14.04 -3.11 -6.44
N LEU A 68 -12.92 -3.73 -6.02
CA LEU A 68 -11.63 -3.49 -6.66
C LEU A 68 -11.56 -4.16 -8.03
N THR A 69 -11.33 -3.35 -9.06
CA THR A 69 -11.19 -3.80 -10.44
C THR A 69 -9.76 -3.67 -10.94
N VAL A 70 -8.98 -2.75 -10.35
CA VAL A 70 -7.60 -2.49 -10.71
C VAL A 70 -6.72 -2.56 -9.46
N LEU A 71 -5.77 -3.48 -9.49
CA LEU A 71 -4.68 -3.56 -8.52
C LEU A 71 -3.35 -3.46 -9.25
N HIS A 72 -2.62 -2.37 -9.00
CA HIS A 72 -1.26 -2.20 -9.49
C HIS A 72 -0.29 -2.32 -8.33
N LEU A 73 0.55 -3.36 -8.35
CA LEU A 73 1.57 -3.62 -7.34
C LEU A 73 2.95 -3.40 -7.94
N GLN A 74 3.71 -2.47 -7.34
CA GLN A 74 5.11 -2.26 -7.65
C GLN A 74 5.94 -2.49 -6.37
N VAL A 75 6.70 -3.58 -6.34
CA VAL A 75 7.64 -3.85 -5.25
C VAL A 75 9.05 -3.57 -5.74
N TRP A 76 9.76 -2.68 -5.06
CA TRP A 76 11.14 -2.32 -5.39
C TRP A 76 12.10 -2.82 -4.32
N LYS A 77 13.33 -3.15 -4.70
CA LYS A 77 14.37 -3.51 -3.73
C LYS A 77 15.15 -2.25 -3.39
N GLU A 78 15.20 -1.86 -2.12
CA GLU A 78 16.14 -0.82 -1.68
C GLU A 78 17.54 -1.28 -2.08
N SER A 79 18.15 -0.56 -3.02
CA SER A 79 19.56 -0.73 -3.30
C SER A 79 20.30 0.01 -2.22
N VAL A 80 20.89 -0.73 -1.27
CA VAL A 80 21.82 -0.15 -0.31
C VAL A 80 23.04 0.27 -1.13
N LEU A 81 23.13 1.56 -1.45
CA LEU A 81 24.40 2.13 -1.89
C LEU A 81 25.32 2.06 -0.67
N SER A 82 26.20 1.05 -0.64
CA SER A 82 27.27 1.07 0.35
C SER A 82 28.06 2.36 0.13
N SER A 83 28.32 3.10 1.20
CA SER A 83 29.09 4.35 1.18
C SER A 83 30.51 4.17 0.63
N GLU A 84 30.95 2.94 0.38
CA GLU A 84 32.24 2.59 -0.23
C GLU A 84 32.35 2.91 -1.72
N HIS A 85 31.25 3.20 -2.43
CA HIS A 85 31.26 3.45 -3.88
C HIS A 85 31.02 4.91 -4.29
N ILE A 86 30.89 5.85 -3.35
CA ILE A 86 30.85 7.28 -3.69
C ILE A 86 32.28 7.80 -3.79
N ALA A 87 32.97 7.45 -4.89
CA ALA A 87 34.12 8.23 -5.34
C ALA A 87 33.57 9.46 -6.08
N ILE A 88 33.53 10.60 -5.40
CA ILE A 88 33.42 11.89 -6.10
C ILE A 88 34.81 12.13 -6.71
N LEU A 89 34.92 12.00 -8.03
CA LEU A 89 36.04 12.52 -8.81
C LEU A 89 35.85 14.01 -9.06
#